data_AF-A0A7X8M061-F1
#
_entry.id   AF-A0A7X8M061-F1
#
_cell.length_a   1.000
_cell.length_b   1.000
_cell.length_c   1.000
_cell.angle_alpha   90.00
_cell.angle_beta   90.00
_cell.angle_gamma   90.00
#
_symmetry.space_group_name_H-M   'P 1'
#
loop_
_entity.id
_entity.type
_entity.pdbx_description
1 polymer ?
#
loop_
_entity_poly.entity_id
_entity_poly.type
_entity_poly.pdbx_seq_one_letter_code
_entity_poly.pdbx_strand_id
1 'polypeptide(L)'
;MFAKAKGPIDTQEIIDRLTDCPDIDKKKVFIGGKYEAYFIYITGQIDKDIIQRDFISNIMGMELEQLSNTINIHNIPCCEIKIINSADDAIKDILSGHTLFVADVLPYGISYKNV
;
A
#
# COMPACT_ATOMS: atom_id res chain seq x y z
N MET A 1 1.56 -29.07 1.66
CA MET A 1 1.54 -27.83 2.45
C MET A 1 2.12 -26.75 1.53
N PHE A 2 1.27 -26.00 0.83
CA PHE A 2 1.75 -24.98 -0.11
C PHE A 2 2.28 -23.80 0.72
N ALA A 3 3.56 -23.51 0.62
CA ALA A 3 4.09 -22.25 1.15
C ALA A 3 3.32 -21.13 0.44
N LYS A 4 2.56 -20.32 1.20
CA LYS A 4 2.03 -19.07 0.67
C LYS A 4 3.24 -18.30 0.15
N ALA A 5 3.26 -17.97 -1.14
CA ALA A 5 4.27 -17.07 -1.69
C ALA A 5 4.15 -15.76 -0.91
N LYS A 6 5.09 -15.53 0.02
CA LYS A 6 5.17 -14.28 0.77
C LYS A 6 5.92 -13.29 -0.12
N GLY A 7 5.34 -12.11 -0.28
CA GLY A 7 5.94 -10.98 -0.95
C GLY A 7 7.24 -10.53 -0.30
N PRO A 8 8.00 -9.64 -0.95
CA PRO A 8 9.27 -9.15 -0.43
C PRO A 8 9.12 -8.19 0.76
N ILE A 9 7.91 -7.67 1.01
CA ILE A 9 7.61 -6.78 2.13
C ILE A 9 6.82 -7.57 3.19
N ASP A 10 7.36 -7.63 4.40
CA ASP A 10 6.65 -8.17 5.56
C ASP A 10 5.78 -7.07 6.18
N THR A 11 4.46 -7.23 6.09
CA THR A 11 3.53 -6.23 6.63
C THR A 11 3.67 -6.05 8.13
N GLN A 12 4.00 -7.11 8.87
CA GLN A 12 4.22 -7.01 10.32
C GLN A 12 5.46 -6.19 10.64
N GLU A 13 6.55 -6.34 9.87
CA GLU A 13 7.75 -5.53 10.04
C GLU A 13 7.44 -4.03 9.86
N ILE A 14 6.65 -3.68 8.84
CA ILE A 14 6.23 -2.28 8.62
C ILE A 14 5.41 -1.76 9.80
N ILE A 15 4.44 -2.54 10.29
CA ILE A 15 3.59 -2.14 11.42
C ILE A 15 4.43 -1.93 12.68
N ASP A 16 5.34 -2.86 12.97
CA ASP A 16 6.21 -2.81 14.14
C ASP A 16 7.13 -1.58 14.11
N ARG A 17 7.72 -1.27 12.95
CA ARG A 17 8.59 -0.10 12.75
C ARG A 17 7.86 1.24 12.86
N LEU A 18 6.55 1.24 12.66
CA LEU A 18 5.69 2.42 12.76
C LEU A 18 4.84 2.41 14.05
N THR A 19 5.22 1.58 15.02
CA THR A 19 4.62 1.57 16.35
C THR A 19 4.86 2.92 17.03
N ASP A 20 3.87 3.39 17.79
CA ASP A 20 3.93 4.66 18.52
C ASP A 20 4.11 5.93 17.65
N CYS A 21 3.74 5.88 16.37
CA CYS A 21 3.60 7.06 15.51
C CYS A 21 2.13 7.52 15.43
N PRO A 22 1.68 8.50 16.26
CA PRO A 22 0.27 8.89 16.37
C PRO A 22 -0.27 9.64 15.14
N ASP A 23 0.62 10.16 14.30
CA ASP A 23 0.32 10.84 13.04
C ASP A 23 0.22 9.88 11.86
N ILE A 24 0.61 8.61 12.02
CA ILE A 24 0.53 7.57 11.00
C ILE A 24 -0.72 6.73 11.22
N ASP A 25 -1.63 6.80 10.26
CA ASP A 25 -2.80 5.93 10.22
C ASP A 25 -2.48 4.62 9.48
N LYS A 26 -3.02 3.52 9.98
CA LYS A 26 -2.82 2.16 9.47
C LYS A 26 -4.19 1.53 9.22
N LYS A 27 -4.74 1.74 8.03
CA LYS A 27 -6.07 1.26 7.68
C LYS A 27 -5.99 -0.16 7.12
N LYS A 28 -6.38 -1.12 7.94
CA LYS A 28 -6.53 -2.53 7.55
C LYS A 28 -7.69 -2.71 6.57
N VAL A 29 -7.46 -3.47 5.50
CA VAL A 29 -8.44 -3.84 4.47
C VAL A 29 -8.23 -5.29 4.02
N PHE A 30 -9.11 -5.80 3.17
CA PHE A 30 -9.03 -7.17 2.65
C PHE A 30 -9.20 -7.21 1.13
N ILE A 31 -8.19 -7.72 0.41
CA ILE A 31 -8.25 -7.96 -1.04
C ILE A 31 -9.14 -9.18 -1.28
N GLY A 32 -10.17 -9.03 -2.11
CA GLY A 32 -11.16 -10.08 -2.39
C GLY A 32 -11.83 -10.66 -1.13
N GLY A 33 -11.88 -9.88 -0.04
CA GLY A 33 -12.41 -10.31 1.27
C GLY A 33 -11.59 -11.39 1.99
N LYS A 34 -10.36 -11.70 1.52
CA LYS A 34 -9.57 -12.84 2.02
C LYS A 34 -8.18 -12.45 2.49
N TYR A 35 -7.48 -11.62 1.73
CA TYR A 35 -6.07 -11.32 1.99
C TYR A 35 -5.95 -10.00 2.72
N GLU A 36 -5.40 -10.06 3.92
CA GLU A 36 -5.13 -8.89 4.74
C GLU A 36 -4.12 -7.96 4.06
N ALA A 37 -4.45 -6.67 4.04
CA ALA A 37 -3.64 -5.60 3.47
C ALA A 37 -3.81 -4.32 4.30
N TYR A 38 -2.92 -3.36 4.09
CA TYR A 38 -2.92 -2.09 4.82
C TYR A 38 -2.73 -0.92 3.86
N PHE A 39 -3.50 0.14 4.06
CA PHE A 39 -3.14 1.48 3.64
C PHE A 39 -2.45 2.19 4.81
N ILE A 40 -1.28 2.78 4.57
CA ILE A 40 -0.47 3.43 5.59
C ILE A 40 -0.05 4.81 5.11
N TYR A 41 -0.32 5.85 5.90
CA TYR A 41 -0.05 7.24 5.52
C TYR A 41 0.02 8.15 6.75
N ILE A 42 0.68 9.31 6.61
CA ILE A 42 0.66 10.38 7.62
C ILE A 42 -0.62 11.21 7.44
N THR A 43 -1.49 11.27 8.46
CA THR A 43 -2.84 11.87 8.34
C THR A 43 -2.83 13.35 7.95
N GLY A 44 -1.79 14.09 8.34
CA GLY A 44 -1.64 15.52 8.05
C GLY A 44 -0.98 15.84 6.71
N GLN A 45 -0.56 14.83 5.94
CA GLN A 45 0.15 15.01 4.67
C GLN A 45 -0.64 14.52 3.45
N ILE A 46 -1.93 14.19 3.65
CA ILE A 46 -2.79 13.68 2.59
C ILE A 46 -4.09 14.50 2.50
N ASP A 47 -4.60 14.63 1.28
CA ASP A 47 -5.98 15.04 1.04
C ASP A 47 -6.85 13.78 0.98
N LYS A 48 -7.67 13.57 2.02
CA LYS A 48 -8.47 12.35 2.18
C LYS A 48 -9.43 12.10 1.00
N ASP A 49 -10.02 13.16 0.45
CA ASP A 49 -11.00 13.03 -0.63
C ASP A 49 -10.31 12.65 -1.94
N ILE A 50 -9.15 13.26 -2.21
CA ILE A 50 -8.34 12.92 -3.38
C ILE A 50 -7.80 11.50 -3.28
N ILE A 51 -7.19 11.10 -2.16
CA ILE A 51 -6.65 9.74 -2.04
C ILE A 51 -7.76 8.68 -2.10
N GLN A 52 -8.93 8.98 -1.56
CA GLN A 52 -10.05 8.05 -1.55
C GLN A 52 -10.55 7.83 -2.98
N ARG A 53 -10.69 8.90 -3.77
CA ARG A 53 -11.15 8.85 -5.15
C ARG A 53 -10.12 8.21 -6.09
N ASP A 54 -8.88 8.68 -6.04
CA ASP A 54 -7.89 8.39 -7.09
C ASP A 54 -7.06 7.14 -6.80
N PHE A 55 -6.85 6.80 -5.52
CA PHE A 55 -6.00 5.67 -5.13
C PHE A 55 -6.79 4.55 -4.48
N ILE A 56 -7.41 4.79 -3.31
CA ILE A 56 -8.05 3.73 -2.51
C ILE A 56 -9.17 3.05 -3.30
N SER A 57 -10.06 3.82 -3.95
CA SER A 57 -11.19 3.23 -4.67
C SER A 57 -10.74 2.36 -5.85
N ASN A 58 -9.68 2.77 -6.56
CA ASN A 58 -9.11 1.99 -7.66
C ASN A 58 -8.46 0.69 -7.15
N ILE A 59 -7.62 0.77 -6.11
CA ILE A 59 -6.96 -0.40 -5.51
C ILE A 59 -7.99 -1.39 -4.95
N MET A 60 -9.01 -0.90 -4.24
CA MET A 60 -10.05 -1.75 -3.67
C MET A 60 -10.99 -2.37 -4.71
N GLY A 61 -11.04 -1.81 -5.92
CA GLY A 61 -11.79 -2.38 -7.05
C GLY A 61 -11.03 -3.45 -7.84
N MET A 62 -9.77 -3.73 -7.50
CA MET A 62 -8.92 -4.71 -8.19
C MET A 62 -8.82 -6.03 -7.44
N GLU A 63 -8.80 -7.12 -8.19
CA GLU A 63 -8.50 -8.46 -7.67
C GLU A 63 -6.98 -8.66 -7.48
N LEU A 64 -6.59 -9.67 -6.69
CA LEU A 64 -5.19 -9.96 -6.37
C LEU A 64 -4.32 -10.13 -7.64
N GLU A 65 -4.84 -10.81 -8.66
CA GLU A 65 -4.15 -11.02 -9.94
C GLU A 65 -3.86 -9.70 -10.65
N GLN A 66 -4.81 -8.75 -10.56
CA GLN A 66 -4.65 -7.43 -11.15
C GLN A 66 -3.63 -6.61 -10.36
N LEU A 67 -3.72 -6.63 -9.02
CA LEU A 67 -2.79 -5.94 -8.12
C LEU A 67 -1.36 -6.48 -8.18
N SER A 68 -1.20 -7.73 -8.61
CA SER A 68 0.12 -8.37 -8.77
C SER A 68 0.79 -8.04 -10.10
N ASN A 69 0.07 -7.41 -11.04
CA ASN A 69 0.59 -7.06 -12.36
C ASN A 69 0.94 -5.58 -12.45
N THR A 70 2.23 -5.27 -12.65
CA THR A 70 2.74 -3.89 -12.68
C THR A 70 2.11 -3.04 -13.79
N ILE A 71 1.70 -3.64 -14.91
CA ILE A 71 1.01 -2.92 -16.00
C ILE A 71 -0.34 -2.39 -15.51
N ASN A 72 -1.10 -3.20 -14.79
CA ASN A 72 -2.38 -2.77 -14.25
C ASN A 72 -2.21 -1.66 -13.21
N ILE A 73 -1.18 -1.77 -12.37
CA ILE A 73 -0.86 -0.76 -11.37
C ILE A 73 -0.47 0.58 -12.02
N HIS A 74 0.39 0.55 -13.04
CA HIS A 74 0.77 1.76 -13.77
C HIS A 74 -0.37 2.37 -14.60
N ASN A 75 -1.42 1.60 -14.90
CA ASN A 75 -2.60 2.08 -15.61
C ASN A 75 -3.67 2.67 -14.68
N ILE A 76 -3.47 2.68 -13.36
CA ILE A 76 -4.38 3.37 -12.43
C ILE A 76 -4.35 4.86 -12.76
N PRO A 77 -5.51 5.50 -13.05
CA PRO A 77 -5.58 6.89 -13.44
C PRO A 77 -5.37 7.82 -12.23
N CYS A 78 -4.14 7.93 -11.75
CA CYS A 78 -3.75 8.75 -10.61
C CYS A 78 -2.36 9.38 -10.82
N CYS A 79 -1.94 10.28 -9.94
CA CYS A 79 -0.75 11.13 -10.14
C CYS A 79 0.56 10.33 -10.23
N GLU A 80 1.15 9.97 -9.08
CA GLU A 80 2.46 9.32 -9.02
C GLU A 80 2.34 8.00 -8.25
N ILE A 81 2.55 6.88 -8.96
CA ILE A 81 2.69 5.55 -8.37
C ILE A 81 4.15 5.09 -8.44
N LYS A 82 4.64 4.56 -7.32
CA LYS A 82 5.92 3.84 -7.22
C LYS A 82 5.67 2.40 -6.79
N ILE A 83 6.42 1.48 -7.40
CA ILE A 83 6.49 0.08 -6.98
C ILE A 83 7.63 -0.06 -5.99
N ILE A 84 7.33 -0.61 -4.81
CA ILE A 84 8.26 -0.71 -3.69
C ILE A 84 8.54 -2.18 -3.38
N ASN A 85 9.81 -2.55 -3.22
CA ASN A 85 10.22 -3.96 -3.07
C ASN A 85 10.93 -4.25 -1.75
N SER A 86 11.05 -3.26 -0.85
CA SER A 86 11.71 -3.44 0.45
C SER A 86 10.96 -2.70 1.55
N ALA A 87 11.13 -3.17 2.79
CA ALA A 87 10.55 -2.50 3.94
C ALA A 87 11.19 -1.12 4.17
N ASP A 88 12.48 -0.96 3.92
CA ASP A 88 13.18 0.32 4.07
C ASP A 88 12.66 1.40 3.11
N ASP A 89 12.45 1.04 1.84
CA ASP A 89 11.88 1.96 0.85
C ASP A 89 10.42 2.32 1.21
N ALA A 90 9.65 1.34 1.69
CA ALA A 90 8.28 1.56 2.15
C ALA A 90 8.21 2.56 3.31
N ILE A 91 9.05 2.40 4.32
CA ILE A 91 9.14 3.33 5.46
C ILE A 91 9.58 4.71 4.98
N LYS A 92 10.60 4.79 4.12
CA LYS A 92 11.08 6.07 3.57
C LYS A 92 9.98 6.83 2.82
N ASP A 93 9.20 6.14 2.01
CA ASP A 93 8.11 6.74 1.24
C ASP A 93 7.00 7.26 2.17
N ILE A 94 6.58 6.47 3.17
CA ILE A 94 5.59 6.90 4.18
C ILE A 94 6.06 8.18 4.87
N LEU A 95 7.32 8.21 5.35
CA LEU A 95 7.91 9.37 6.02
C LEU A 95 8.07 10.59 5.08
N SER A 96 8.06 10.35 3.77
CA SER A 96 8.10 11.41 2.74
C SER A 96 6.70 11.87 2.32
N GLY A 97 5.65 11.43 3.01
CA GLY A 97 4.26 11.82 2.78
C GLY A 97 3.55 11.01 1.70
N HIS A 98 4.09 9.84 1.34
CA HIS A 98 3.37 8.93 0.46
C HIS A 98 2.30 8.15 1.25
N THR A 99 1.26 7.74 0.53
CA THR A 99 0.33 6.70 0.97
C THR A 99 0.79 5.36 0.42
N LEU A 100 1.07 4.40 1.30
CA LEU A 100 1.50 3.07 0.93
C LEU A 100 0.35 2.07 1.02
N PHE A 101 0.20 1.22 0.01
CA PHE A 101 -0.61 0.02 0.06
C PHE A 101 0.28 -1.24 0.05
N VAL A 102 0.12 -2.12 1.03
CA VAL A 102 0.94 -3.33 1.21
C VAL A 102 0.13 -4.53 1.67
N ALA A 103 0.53 -5.72 1.22
CA ALA A 103 -0.01 -7.00 1.65
C ALA A 103 1.06 -8.08 1.52
N ASP A 104 1.12 -9.03 2.47
CA ASP A 104 2.08 -10.14 2.46
C ASP A 104 1.96 -11.04 1.21
N VAL A 105 0.83 -11.00 0.51
CA VAL A 105 0.58 -11.82 -0.69
C VAL A 105 0.93 -11.11 -2.00
N LEU A 106 1.26 -9.82 -1.94
CA LEU A 106 1.61 -9.05 -3.13
C LEU A 106 3.10 -9.16 -3.44
N PRO A 107 3.50 -9.18 -4.71
CA PRO A 107 4.91 -9.21 -5.09
C PRO A 107 5.66 -7.90 -4.81
N TYR A 108 4.98 -6.85 -4.37
CA TYR A 108 5.52 -5.52 -4.06
C TYR A 108 4.49 -4.69 -3.26
N GLY A 109 4.94 -3.56 -2.72
CA GLY A 109 4.10 -2.48 -2.23
C GLY A 109 3.79 -1.46 -3.32
N ILE A 110 2.68 -0.75 -3.17
CA ILE A 110 2.23 0.30 -4.10
C ILE A 110 2.21 1.62 -3.33
N SER A 111 3.10 2.53 -3.68
CA SER A 111 3.23 3.85 -3.05
C SER A 111 2.61 4.91 -3.95
N TYR A 112 1.78 5.78 -3.38
CA TYR A 112 1.08 6.86 -4.05
C TYR A 112 1.42 8.19 -3.40
N LYS A 113 1.61 9.24 -4.19
CA LYS A 113 1.65 10.62 -3.69
C LYS A 113 0.85 11.55 -4.60
N ASN A 114 0.06 12.41 -3.97
CA ASN A 114 -0.56 13.53 -4.66
C ASN A 114 0.49 14.64 -4.80
N VAL A 115 0.69 15.16 -6.01
CA VAL A 115 1.70 16.19 -6.34
C VAL A 115 1.02 17.54 -6.51
#